data_AF-A0A8S3IL04-F1
#
_entry.id   AF-A0A8S3IL04-F1
#
_cell.length_a   1.000
_cell.length_b   1.000
_cell.length_c   1.000
_cell.angle_alpha   90.00
_cell.angle_beta   90.00
_cell.angle_gamma   90.00
#
_symmetry.space_group_name_H-M   'P 1'
#
loop_
_entity.id
_entity.type
_entity.pdbx_description
1 polymer ?
#
loop_
_entity_poly.entity_id
_entity_poly.type
_entity_poly.pdbx_seq_one_letter_code
_entity_poly.pdbx_strand_id
1 'polypeptide(L)'
;MKHSTIQLGDLPDEILMLILKNMCQVDVLYSLIDVNQRLTTIVHDPIFTNHLTLLKHLSDGSICSLTDSMLDQFCSQILPKINHKIKCLHLESSSMERILLATNYPSLDGLSL
;
A
#
# COMPACT_ATOMS: atom_id res chain seq x y z
N MET A 1 -22.11 -20.53 21.70
CA MET A 1 -22.25 -19.38 20.77
C MET A 1 -21.81 -19.85 19.39
N LYS A 2 -22.67 -19.77 18.38
CA LYS A 2 -22.28 -20.10 17.00
C LYS A 2 -21.47 -18.92 16.45
N HIS A 3 -20.15 -19.06 16.36
CA HIS A 3 -19.35 -18.11 15.61
C HIS A 3 -19.64 -18.31 14.14
N SER A 4 -20.34 -17.36 13.52
CA SER A 4 -20.40 -17.29 12.06
C SER A 4 -19.03 -16.84 11.58
N THR A 5 -18.28 -17.74 10.94
CA THR A 5 -17.07 -17.39 10.18
C THR A 5 -17.52 -16.67 8.93
N ILE A 6 -17.58 -15.34 8.99
CA ILE A 6 -17.73 -14.50 7.80
C ILE A 6 -16.42 -14.64 7.02
N GLN A 7 -16.49 -15.12 5.77
CA GLN A 7 -15.28 -15.15 4.94
C GLN A 7 -14.98 -13.75 4.47
N LEU A 8 -13.69 -13.43 4.32
CA LEU A 8 -13.25 -12.12 3.81
C LEU A 8 -13.89 -11.80 2.45
N GLY A 9 -14.12 -12.83 1.63
CA GLY A 9 -14.80 -12.70 0.33
C GLY A 9 -16.28 -12.31 0.40
N ASP A 10 -16.93 -12.50 1.54
CA ASP A 10 -18.36 -12.17 1.73
C ASP A 10 -18.57 -10.70 2.11
N LEU A 11 -17.50 -9.99 2.47
CA LEU A 11 -17.56 -8.58 2.86
C LEU A 11 -17.75 -7.70 1.62
N PRO A 12 -18.51 -6.58 1.70
CA PRO A 12 -18.55 -5.56 0.64
C PRO A 12 -17.19 -4.90 0.39
N ASP A 13 -16.99 -4.37 -0.82
CA ASP A 13 -15.73 -3.72 -1.23
C ASP A 13 -15.38 -2.52 -0.35
N GLU A 14 -16.38 -1.76 0.11
CA GLU A 14 -16.20 -0.60 0.99
C GLU A 14 -15.65 -1.01 2.35
N ILE A 15 -16.10 -2.15 2.87
CA ILE A 15 -15.61 -2.68 4.15
C ILE A 15 -14.19 -3.22 4.00
N LEU A 16 -13.90 -3.91 2.90
CA LEU A 16 -12.55 -4.35 2.58
C LEU A 16 -11.60 -3.15 2.44
N MET A 17 -12.01 -2.11 1.73
CA MET A 17 -11.23 -0.88 1.57
C MET A 17 -10.90 -0.24 2.92
N LEU A 18 -11.88 -0.15 3.82
CA LEU A 18 -11.70 0.35 5.19
C LEU A 18 -10.69 -0.48 5.99
N ILE A 19 -10.77 -1.81 5.91
CA ILE A 19 -9.84 -2.71 6.61
C ILE A 19 -8.43 -2.52 6.04
N LEU A 20 -8.27 -2.60 4.72
CA LEU A 20 -6.96 -2.53 4.06
C LEU A 20 -6.28 -1.18 4.28
N LYS A 21 -7.03 -0.08 4.33
CA LYS A 21 -6.48 1.26 4.61
C LYS A 21 -5.87 1.40 5.99
N ASN A 22 -6.31 0.59 6.96
CA ASN A 22 -5.77 0.60 8.32
C ASN A 22 -4.55 -0.32 8.47
N MET A 23 -4.14 -1.02 7.41
CA MET A 23 -2.96 -1.87 7.39
C MET A 23 -1.77 -1.13 6.75
N CYS A 24 -0.55 -1.65 6.94
CA CYS A 24 0.61 -1.15 6.22
C CYS A 24 0.40 -1.32 4.71
N GLN A 25 0.35 -0.23 3.97
CA GLN A 25 -0.05 -0.26 2.57
C GLN A 25 0.98 -0.99 1.69
N VAL A 26 2.26 -0.96 2.05
CA VAL A 26 3.31 -1.75 1.38
C VAL A 26 3.01 -3.23 1.51
N ASP A 27 2.75 -3.70 2.73
CA ASP A 27 2.44 -5.09 3.01
C ASP A 27 1.15 -5.53 2.29
N VAL A 28 0.13 -4.65 2.26
CA VAL A 28 -1.12 -4.90 1.53
C VAL A 28 -0.88 -5.01 0.03
N LEU A 29 -0.19 -4.03 -0.57
CA LEU A 29 0.09 -4.05 -2.00
C LEU A 29 0.93 -5.27 -2.37
N TYR A 30 1.95 -5.58 -1.58
CA TYR A 30 2.77 -6.76 -1.81
C TYR A 30 1.96 -8.07 -1.69
N SER A 31 1.11 -8.18 -0.67
CA SER A 31 0.39 -9.43 -0.39
C SER A 31 -0.83 -9.64 -1.27
N LEU A 32 -1.44 -8.59 -1.81
CA LEU A 32 -2.74 -8.68 -2.49
C LEU A 32 -2.68 -8.34 -3.98
N ILE A 33 -1.63 -7.66 -4.45
CA ILE A 33 -1.50 -7.39 -5.88
C ILE A 33 -1.39 -8.72 -6.62
N ASP A 34 -2.24 -8.90 -7.64
CA ASP A 34 -2.29 -10.07 -8.51
C ASP A 34 -2.67 -11.40 -7.83
N VAL A 35 -3.02 -11.41 -6.53
CA VAL A 35 -3.50 -12.63 -5.83
C VAL A 35 -4.94 -12.94 -6.20
N ASN A 36 -5.79 -11.92 -6.30
CA ASN A 36 -7.19 -12.07 -6.65
C ASN A 36 -7.67 -10.83 -7.40
N GLN A 37 -8.38 -11.02 -8.52
CA GLN A 37 -8.82 -9.92 -9.38
C GLN A 37 -9.62 -8.84 -8.63
N ARG A 38 -10.49 -9.23 -7.69
CA ARG A 38 -11.29 -8.29 -6.90
C ARG A 38 -10.41 -7.48 -5.95
N LEU A 39 -9.50 -8.15 -5.24
CA LEU A 39 -8.55 -7.47 -4.34
C LEU A 39 -7.59 -6.57 -5.13
N THR A 40 -7.13 -7.02 -6.30
CA THR A 40 -6.34 -6.21 -7.23
C THR A 40 -7.09 -4.94 -7.61
N THR A 41 -8.38 -5.02 -7.94
CA THR A 41 -9.18 -3.82 -8.24
C THR A 41 -9.24 -2.87 -7.05
N ILE A 42 -9.46 -3.39 -5.83
CA ILE A 42 -9.52 -2.60 -4.60
C ILE A 42 -8.19 -1.89 -4.33
N VAL A 43 -7.05 -2.60 -4.38
CA VAL A 43 -5.75 -1.98 -4.09
C VAL A 43 -5.26 -1.05 -5.20
N HIS A 44 -5.87 -1.09 -6.38
CA HIS A 44 -5.63 -0.15 -7.49
C HIS A 44 -6.63 1.02 -7.52
N ASP A 45 -7.62 1.02 -6.63
CA ASP A 45 -8.61 2.08 -6.54
C ASP A 45 -7.94 3.38 -6.10
N PRO A 46 -8.29 4.54 -6.69
CA PRO A 46 -7.73 5.84 -6.30
C PRO A 46 -7.87 6.16 -4.81
N ILE A 47 -8.93 5.65 -4.15
CA ILE A 47 -9.13 5.82 -2.71
C ILE A 47 -7.94 5.22 -1.95
N PHE A 48 -7.38 4.10 -2.41
CA PHE A 48 -6.22 3.44 -1.84
C PHE A 48 -4.89 4.02 -2.38
N THR A 49 -4.75 4.14 -3.70
CA THR A 49 -3.44 4.44 -4.33
C THR A 49 -3.06 5.91 -4.37
N ASN A 50 -4.00 6.85 -4.27
CA ASN A 50 -3.67 8.27 -4.40
C ASN A 50 -2.75 8.74 -3.27
N HIS A 51 -2.94 8.21 -2.06
CA HIS A 51 -2.17 8.57 -0.88
C HIS A 51 -1.50 7.31 -0.33
N LEU A 52 -0.22 7.14 -0.69
CA LEU A 52 0.57 6.04 -0.18
C LEU A 52 1.43 6.47 1.00
N THR A 53 1.25 5.78 2.12
CA THR A 53 2.08 5.85 3.31
C THR A 53 2.94 4.60 3.38
N LEU A 54 4.23 4.79 3.15
CA LEU A 54 5.25 3.74 3.18
C LEU A 54 5.97 3.70 4.55
N LEU A 55 5.29 4.19 5.59
CA LEU A 55 5.68 4.05 6.98
C LEU A 55 5.02 2.79 7.55
N LYS A 56 5.80 1.92 8.19
CA LYS A 56 5.26 0.77 8.91
C LYS A 56 5.09 1.14 10.38
N HIS A 57 3.86 1.42 10.80
CA HIS A 57 3.56 1.63 12.21
C HIS A 57 3.51 0.29 12.95
N LEU A 58 4.25 0.19 14.04
CA LEU A 58 4.18 -0.90 15.00
C LEU A 58 3.05 -0.65 16.00
N SER A 59 2.64 -1.70 16.70
CA SER A 59 1.53 -1.68 17.66
C SER A 59 1.77 -0.74 18.84
N ASP A 60 3.03 -0.43 19.13
CA ASP A 60 3.47 0.51 20.16
C ASP A 60 3.53 1.97 19.66
N GLY A 61 3.11 2.22 18.42
CA GLY A 61 3.13 3.54 17.78
C GLY A 61 4.48 3.93 17.18
N SER A 62 5.50 3.09 17.31
CA SER A 62 6.79 3.35 16.67
C SER A 62 6.72 3.12 15.16
N ILE A 63 7.59 3.81 14.41
CA ILE A 63 7.74 3.60 12.97
C ILE A 63 8.88 2.61 12.78
N CYS A 64 8.60 1.50 12.13
CA CYS A 64 9.57 0.54 11.67
C CYS A 64 9.92 0.80 10.21
N SER A 65 11.19 0.67 9.88
CA SER A 65 11.64 0.79 8.50
C SER A 65 11.20 -0.41 7.67
N LEU A 66 10.93 -0.17 6.39
CA LEU A 66 10.78 -1.25 5.44
C LEU A 66 12.11 -2.00 5.30
N THR A 67 12.06 -3.32 5.23
CA THR A 67 13.26 -4.10 4.93
C THR A 67 13.72 -3.78 3.50
N ASP A 68 15.02 -3.86 3.23
CA ASP A 68 15.57 -3.65 1.89
C ASP A 68 14.88 -4.54 0.84
N SER A 69 14.60 -5.80 1.21
CA SER A 69 13.92 -6.75 0.33
C SER A 69 12.49 -6.32 -0.04
N MET A 70 11.73 -5.81 0.92
CA MET A 70 10.38 -5.28 0.69
C MET A 70 10.44 -4.04 -0.19
N LEU A 71 11.41 -3.17 0.05
CA LEU A 71 11.58 -1.95 -0.70
C LEU A 71 12.00 -2.24 -2.16
N ASP A 72 12.92 -3.17 -2.38
CA ASP A 72 13.33 -3.59 -3.72
C ASP A 72 12.17 -4.20 -4.52
N GLN A 73 11.38 -5.07 -3.89
CA GLN A 73 10.20 -5.66 -4.51
C GLN A 73 9.13 -4.61 -4.81
N PHE A 74 8.89 -3.71 -3.86
CA PHE A 74 7.96 -2.61 -4.05
C PHE A 74 8.37 -1.73 -5.24
N CYS A 75 9.63 -1.28 -5.28
CA CYS A 75 10.18 -0.46 -6.35
C CYS A 75 10.15 -1.15 -7.72
N SER A 76 10.48 -2.45 -7.78
CA SER A 76 10.60 -3.18 -9.05
C SER A 76 9.30 -3.76 -9.58
N GLN A 77 8.35 -4.13 -8.72
CA GLN A 77 7.15 -4.89 -9.12
C GLN A 77 5.84 -4.13 -8.95
N ILE A 78 5.74 -3.30 -7.91
CA ILE A 78 4.47 -2.64 -7.51
C ILE A 78 4.44 -1.23 -8.06
N LEU A 79 5.47 -0.44 -7.77
CA LEU A 79 5.61 0.95 -8.15
C LEU A 79 5.32 1.19 -9.66
N PRO A 80 5.87 0.39 -10.60
CA PRO A 80 5.63 0.61 -12.03
C PRO A 80 4.17 0.44 -12.45
N LYS A 81 3.37 -0.31 -11.68
CA LYS A 81 1.95 -0.56 -11.96
C LYS A 81 1.05 0.57 -11.46
N ILE A 82 1.46 1.29 -10.42
CA ILE A 82 0.61 2.25 -9.71
C ILE A 82 1.13 3.69 -9.72
N ASN A 83 2.36 3.95 -10.18
CA ASN A 83 3.00 5.27 -10.16
C ASN A 83 2.17 6.41 -10.72
N HIS A 84 1.42 6.18 -11.79
CA HIS A 84 0.57 7.16 -12.45
C HIS A 84 -0.69 7.53 -11.66
N LYS A 85 -1.01 6.77 -10.61
CA LYS A 85 -2.14 7.03 -9.70
C LYS A 85 -1.69 7.68 -8.40
N ILE A 86 -0.40 7.63 -8.08
CA ILE A 86 0.12 8.17 -6.83
C ILE A 86 0.11 9.69 -6.91
N LYS A 87 -0.61 10.32 -5.99
CA LYS A 87 -0.64 11.78 -5.83
C LYS A 87 0.17 12.25 -4.64
N CYS A 88 0.20 11.48 -3.57
CA CYS A 88 0.95 11.80 -2.38
C CYS A 88 1.73 10.57 -1.91
N LEU A 89 3.01 10.81 -1.61
CA LEU A 89 3.89 9.84 -0.97
C LEU A 89 4.27 10.34 0.42
N HIS A 90 4.01 9.52 1.42
CA HIS A 90 4.53 9.71 2.77
C HIS A 90 5.56 8.61 3.03
N LEU A 91 6.83 9.00 3.11
CA LEU A 91 7.97 8.11 3.06
C LEU A 91 8.81 8.19 4.34
N GLU A 92 9.51 7.12 4.66
CA GLU A 92 10.60 7.21 5.62
C GLU A 92 11.85 7.79 4.96
N SER A 93 12.59 8.65 5.67
CA SER A 93 13.82 9.28 5.15
C SER A 93 14.84 8.29 4.58
N SER A 94 14.99 7.10 5.19
CA SER A 94 15.91 6.06 4.75
C SER A 94 15.51 5.41 3.41
N SER A 95 14.21 5.43 3.10
CA SER A 95 13.61 4.81 1.91
C SER A 95 13.44 5.78 0.73
N MET A 96 13.45 7.09 1.02
CA MET A 96 13.05 8.15 0.10
C MET A 96 13.84 8.12 -1.21
N GLU A 97 15.16 8.11 -1.15
CA GLU A 97 16.02 8.17 -2.34
C GLU A 97 15.72 7.01 -3.30
N ARG A 98 15.67 5.78 -2.80
CA ARG A 98 15.41 4.58 -3.62
C ARG A 98 14.02 4.62 -4.26
N ILE A 99 13.01 5.07 -3.52
CA ILE A 99 11.63 5.14 -4.01
C ILE A 99 11.47 6.25 -5.07
N LEU A 100 12.09 7.41 -4.86
CA LEU A 100 12.03 8.51 -5.81
C LEU A 100 12.81 8.23 -7.10
N LEU A 101 13.91 7.47 -7.02
CA LEU A 101 14.71 7.10 -8.20
C LEU A 101 14.15 5.88 -8.96
N ALA A 102 13.27 5.09 -8.35
CA ALA A 102 12.78 3.85 -8.96
C ALA A 102 11.84 4.07 -10.16
N THR A 103 11.11 5.19 -10.23
CA THR A 103 10.18 5.46 -11.33
C THR A 103 9.84 6.94 -11.46
N ASN A 104 9.11 7.28 -12.53
CA ASN A 104 8.49 8.59 -12.70
C ASN A 104 7.10 8.61 -12.05
N TYR A 105 6.78 9.70 -11.37
CA TYR A 105 5.47 9.92 -10.75
C TYR A 105 4.75 11.09 -11.43
N PRO A 106 4.03 10.86 -12.53
CA PRO A 106 3.47 11.93 -13.35
C PRO A 106 2.33 12.71 -12.68
N SER A 107 1.77 12.19 -11.60
CA SER A 107 0.65 12.79 -10.87
C SER A 107 0.99 13.14 -9.42
N LEU A 108 2.27 13.13 -9.05
CA LEU A 108 2.71 13.43 -7.69
C LEU A 108 2.56 14.92 -7.39
N ASP A 109 1.63 15.22 -6.49
CA ASP A 109 1.31 16.56 -6.01
C ASP A 109 1.88 16.81 -4.60
N GLY A 110 2.25 15.75 -3.86
CA GLY A 110 2.75 15.86 -2.49
C GLY A 110 3.78 14.82 -2.10
N LEU A 111 4.80 15.26 -1.36
CA LEU A 111 5.82 14.42 -0.75
C LEU A 111 5.96 14.84 0.72
N SER A 112 5.90 13.88 1.64
CA SER A 112 6.09 14.12 3.08
C SER A 112 6.95 13.03 3.72
N LEU A 113 7.56 13.40 4.85
CA LEU A 113 8.38 12.54 5.71
C LEU A 113 7.68 12.28 7.05
#